data_AF-A0A5M4B7X1-F1
#
_entry.id   AF-A0A5M4B7X1-F1
#
_cell.length_a   1.000
_cell.length_b   1.000
_cell.length_c   1.000
_cell.angle_alpha   90.00
_cell.angle_beta   90.00
_cell.angle_gamma   90.00
#
_symmetry.space_group_name_H-M   'P 1'
#
loop_
_entity.id
_entity.type
_entity.pdbx_description
1 polymer ?
#
loop_
_entity_poly.entity_id
_entity_poly.type
_entity_poly.pdbx_seq_one_letter_code
_entity_poly.pdbx_strand_id
1 'polypeptide(L)'
;MLNKINLEDILFLDIETVPLFEDYEELSQIEQELWEEKTKYQRKDDFTAEEFYERAGIWAEFGKIVCISVGYFSFRNEQRTFRVTSFFGDEIKILKGFSQLIDQHFSRPNKLLCAHNGKEFDFPYITRRMIINKIRVPQKMQLFGKKPWEVPHLDTLEMWKFGDYKHFTSLKLLTHVLGIPSPKDDIDGSQVRDVYYNEKDIDRIVTYCEKDTVTVAQVLLRFRGEELLTEDEILFV
;
A
#
# COMPACT_ATOMS: atom_id res chain seq x y z
N MET A 1 24.43 1.10 3.53
CA MET A 1 23.91 0.91 2.16
C MET A 1 22.64 1.71 1.93
N LEU A 2 21.69 1.70 2.87
CA LEU A 2 20.48 2.53 2.83
C LEU A 2 20.79 4.02 2.58
N ASN A 3 21.77 4.58 3.31
CA ASN A 3 22.20 5.97 3.19
C ASN A 3 22.81 6.35 1.82
N LYS A 4 23.06 5.38 0.93
CA LYS A 4 23.53 5.65 -0.45
C LYS A 4 22.37 5.89 -1.43
N ILE A 5 21.14 5.59 -1.02
CA ILE A 5 19.94 5.82 -1.83
C ILE A 5 19.53 7.28 -1.64
N ASN A 6 19.35 8.01 -2.74
CA ASN A 6 18.82 9.37 -2.70
C ASN A 6 17.34 9.35 -2.35
N LEU A 7 16.91 10.15 -1.37
CA LEU A 7 15.50 10.21 -0.96
C LEU A 7 14.57 10.68 -2.10
N GLU A 8 15.03 11.59 -2.98
CA GLU A 8 14.27 12.05 -4.16
C GLU A 8 14.06 10.95 -5.21
N ASP A 9 14.77 9.84 -5.10
CA ASP A 9 14.63 8.70 -6.00
C ASP A 9 13.58 7.68 -5.52
N ILE A 10 12.97 7.88 -4.35
CA ILE A 10 12.03 6.95 -3.75
C ILE A 10 10.61 7.50 -3.83
N LEU A 11 9.69 6.71 -4.39
CA LEU A 11 8.25 6.89 -4.24
C LEU A 11 7.77 5.99 -3.11
N PHE A 12 7.32 6.60 -2.03
CA PHE A 12 6.64 5.92 -0.93
C PHE A 12 5.18 5.73 -1.31
N LEU A 13 4.58 4.62 -0.91
CA LEU A 13 3.17 4.39 -1.15
C LEU A 13 2.56 3.46 -0.13
N ASP A 14 1.23 3.55 -0.07
CA ASP A 14 0.32 2.67 0.64
C ASP A 14 -0.98 2.56 -0.18
N ILE A 15 -1.76 1.49 0.01
CA ILE A 15 -3.03 1.27 -0.67
C ILE A 15 -4.13 0.87 0.30
N GLU A 16 -5.35 1.30 0.00
CA GLU A 16 -6.54 0.85 0.69
C GLU A 16 -7.45 0.03 -0.23
N THR A 17 -7.89 -1.12 0.30
CA THR A 17 -8.68 -2.08 -0.45
C THR A 17 -9.93 -2.48 0.32
N VAL A 18 -10.98 -2.80 -0.43
CA VAL A 18 -12.25 -3.27 0.10
C VAL A 18 -12.73 -4.47 -0.73
N PRO A 19 -13.64 -5.31 -0.21
CA PRO A 19 -14.34 -6.32 -1.01
C PRO A 19 -14.93 -5.75 -2.31
N LEU A 20 -15.06 -6.55 -3.36
CA LEU A 20 -15.62 -6.09 -4.66
C LEU A 20 -17.04 -5.54 -4.49
N PHE A 21 -17.83 -6.23 -3.67
CA PHE A 21 -19.21 -5.93 -3.32
C PHE A 21 -19.35 -5.76 -1.81
N GLU A 22 -20.44 -5.15 -1.35
CA GLU A 22 -20.67 -4.94 0.08
C GLU A 22 -21.00 -6.27 0.75
N ASP A 23 -21.88 -7.04 0.10
CA ASP A 23 -22.45 -8.28 0.58
C ASP A 23 -21.97 -9.50 -0.22
N TYR A 24 -21.90 -10.65 0.44
CA TYR A 24 -21.45 -11.90 -0.18
C TYR A 24 -22.43 -12.39 -1.28
N GLU A 25 -23.70 -12.09 -1.11
CA GLU A 25 -24.80 -12.47 -2.00
C GLU A 25 -24.78 -11.71 -3.34
N GLU A 26 -24.04 -10.61 -3.42
CA GLU A 26 -23.81 -9.90 -4.67
C GLU A 26 -22.80 -10.60 -5.59
N LEU A 27 -21.99 -11.53 -5.05
CA LEU A 27 -21.15 -12.40 -5.86
C LEU A 27 -22.02 -13.34 -6.70
N SER A 28 -21.59 -13.59 -7.94
CA SER A 28 -22.16 -14.68 -8.72
C SER A 28 -21.88 -16.03 -8.05
N GLN A 29 -22.70 -17.04 -8.36
CA GLN A 29 -22.52 -18.39 -7.83
C GLN A 29 -21.09 -18.94 -8.06
N ILE A 30 -20.51 -18.67 -9.24
CA ILE A 30 -19.14 -19.10 -9.56
C ILE A 30 -18.13 -18.37 -8.66
N GLU A 31 -18.31 -17.07 -8.41
CA GLU A 31 -17.41 -16.30 -7.55
C GLU A 31 -17.52 -16.75 -6.09
N GLN A 32 -18.72 -17.11 -5.62
CA GLN A 32 -18.94 -17.67 -4.29
C GLN A 32 -18.20 -19.00 -4.09
N GLU A 33 -18.30 -19.91 -5.07
CA GLU A 33 -17.57 -21.19 -5.07
C GLU A 33 -16.05 -20.97 -5.07
N LEU A 34 -15.55 -20.05 -5.91
CA LEU A 34 -14.13 -19.72 -5.98
C LEU A 34 -13.63 -19.06 -4.69
N TRP A 35 -14.43 -18.20 -4.07
CA TRP A 35 -14.11 -17.58 -2.78
C TRP A 35 -13.98 -18.62 -1.68
N GLU A 36 -14.93 -19.55 -1.60
CA GLU A 36 -14.91 -20.64 -0.62
C GLU A 36 -13.66 -21.51 -0.78
N GLU A 37 -13.32 -21.92 -2.01
CA GLU A 37 -12.12 -22.72 -2.27
C GLU A 37 -10.85 -21.94 -1.91
N LYS A 38 -10.75 -20.69 -2.37
CA LYS A 38 -9.56 -19.85 -2.17
C LYS A 38 -9.26 -19.61 -0.70
N THR A 39 -10.28 -19.37 0.12
CA THR A 39 -10.09 -18.92 1.51
C THR A 39 -10.03 -20.03 2.53
N LYS A 40 -10.31 -21.28 2.14
CA LYS A 40 -10.34 -22.45 3.02
C LYS A 40 -9.11 -22.58 3.94
N TYR A 41 -7.91 -22.24 3.44
CA TYR A 41 -6.68 -22.32 4.23
C TYR A 41 -6.64 -21.34 5.42
N GLN A 42 -7.32 -20.20 5.31
CA GLN A 42 -7.33 -19.15 6.32
C GLN A 42 -8.59 -19.17 7.18
N ARG A 43 -9.75 -19.46 6.56
CA ARG A 43 -11.03 -19.65 7.23
C ARG A 43 -11.04 -20.86 8.17
N LYS A 44 -10.35 -21.95 7.76
CA LYS A 44 -10.43 -23.26 8.41
C LYS A 44 -11.90 -23.69 8.55
N ASP A 45 -12.25 -24.35 9.65
CA ASP A 45 -13.62 -24.75 9.98
C ASP A 45 -14.30 -23.76 10.95
N ASP A 46 -13.70 -22.57 11.17
CA ASP A 46 -14.09 -21.62 12.23
C ASP A 46 -15.20 -20.63 11.81
N PHE A 47 -15.28 -20.28 10.52
CA PHE A 47 -16.28 -19.35 9.95
C PHE A 47 -16.87 -19.98 8.70
N THR A 48 -18.04 -19.58 8.20
CA THR A 48 -18.51 -19.91 6.83
C THR A 48 -17.88 -18.99 5.78
N ALA A 49 -17.99 -19.33 4.49
CA ALA A 49 -17.43 -18.51 3.42
C ALA A 49 -18.02 -17.08 3.43
N GLU A 50 -19.33 -16.98 3.69
CA GLU A 50 -20.08 -15.74 3.86
C GLU A 50 -19.61 -14.93 5.08
N GLU A 51 -19.52 -15.55 6.26
CA GLU A 51 -19.02 -14.89 7.48
C GLU A 51 -17.58 -14.38 7.34
N PHE A 52 -16.80 -14.99 6.47
CA PHE A 52 -15.42 -14.59 6.21
C PHE A 52 -15.30 -13.49 5.14
N TYR A 53 -16.37 -13.19 4.40
CA TYR A 53 -16.34 -12.32 3.22
C TYR A 53 -15.95 -10.87 3.51
N GLU A 54 -16.16 -10.38 4.73
CA GLU A 54 -15.75 -9.03 5.13
C GLU A 54 -14.25 -8.78 4.92
N ARG A 55 -13.44 -9.85 4.90
CA ARG A 55 -11.99 -9.80 4.67
C ARG A 55 -11.60 -9.89 3.20
N ALA A 56 -12.55 -10.01 2.26
CA ALA A 56 -12.27 -10.21 0.84
C ALA A 56 -11.38 -9.13 0.22
N GLY A 57 -11.36 -7.93 0.81
CA GLY A 57 -10.47 -6.84 0.42
C GLY A 57 -8.98 -7.22 0.37
N ILE A 58 -8.51 -8.21 1.14
CA ILE A 58 -7.09 -8.61 1.12
C ILE A 58 -6.71 -9.52 -0.06
N TRP A 59 -7.68 -9.99 -0.85
CA TRP A 59 -7.43 -10.76 -2.08
C TRP A 59 -7.76 -9.91 -3.31
N ALA A 60 -6.79 -9.71 -4.20
CA ALA A 60 -6.99 -8.90 -5.41
C ALA A 60 -8.04 -9.50 -6.36
N GLU A 61 -8.31 -10.81 -6.26
CA GLU A 61 -9.34 -11.50 -7.02
C GLU A 61 -10.76 -11.17 -6.52
N PHE A 62 -10.92 -10.79 -5.25
CA PHE A 62 -12.22 -10.58 -4.58
C PHE A 62 -12.39 -9.19 -3.97
N GLY A 63 -11.38 -8.33 -4.11
CA GLY A 63 -11.41 -6.94 -3.68
C GLY A 63 -11.08 -5.95 -4.81
N LYS A 64 -11.16 -4.67 -4.47
CA LYS A 64 -10.82 -3.53 -5.32
C LYS A 64 -10.03 -2.49 -4.52
N ILE A 65 -9.20 -1.73 -5.22
CA ILE A 65 -8.48 -0.59 -4.65
C ILE A 65 -9.40 0.63 -4.63
N VAL A 66 -9.51 1.29 -3.48
CA VAL A 66 -10.30 2.50 -3.29
C VAL A 66 -9.46 3.75 -3.07
N CYS A 67 -8.21 3.57 -2.62
CA CYS A 67 -7.22 4.64 -2.50
C CYS A 67 -5.80 4.11 -2.77
N ILE A 68 -4.97 4.93 -3.43
CA ILE A 68 -3.53 4.80 -3.45
C ILE A 68 -2.96 6.15 -3.06
N SER A 69 -2.27 6.23 -1.94
CA SER A 69 -1.52 7.41 -1.55
C SER A 69 -0.06 7.22 -1.89
N VAL A 70 0.58 8.27 -2.41
CA VAL A 70 2.00 8.26 -2.75
C VAL A 70 2.70 9.47 -2.19
N GLY A 71 3.94 9.29 -1.75
CA GLY A 71 4.77 10.32 -1.14
C GLY A 71 6.17 10.36 -1.75
N TYR A 72 6.75 11.54 -1.92
CA TYR A 72 8.14 11.67 -2.36
C TYR A 72 8.83 12.90 -1.76
N PHE A 73 10.13 12.78 -1.54
CA PHE A 73 10.94 13.92 -1.10
C PHE A 73 11.24 14.85 -2.28
N SER A 74 11.22 16.15 -2.01
CA SER A 74 11.73 17.19 -2.91
C SER A 74 12.59 18.16 -2.13
N PHE A 75 13.78 18.45 -2.65
CA PHE A 75 14.69 19.42 -2.06
C PHE A 75 14.76 20.64 -2.99
N ARG A 76 14.20 21.77 -2.56
CA ARG A 76 14.24 23.03 -3.32
C ARG A 76 14.77 24.15 -2.43
N ASN A 77 15.74 24.90 -2.92
CA ASN A 77 16.37 26.01 -2.17
C ASN A 77 16.81 25.59 -0.76
N GLU A 78 17.44 24.41 -0.63
CA GLU A 78 17.88 23.83 0.65
C GLU A 78 16.74 23.45 1.63
N GLN A 79 15.48 23.60 1.24
CA GLN A 79 14.33 23.15 2.01
C GLN A 79 13.93 21.73 1.61
N ARG A 80 13.86 20.83 2.59
CA ARG A 80 13.32 19.47 2.44
C ARG A 80 11.79 19.54 2.57
N THR A 81 11.10 18.92 1.62
CA THR A 81 9.64 18.74 1.67
C THR A 81 9.29 17.30 1.32
N PHE A 82 8.24 16.77 1.91
CA PHE A 82 7.65 15.48 1.58
C PHE A 82 6.24 15.72 1.01
N ARG A 83 6.08 15.48 -0.28
CA ARG A 83 4.85 15.77 -1.01
C ARG A 83 4.02 14.51 -1.12
N VAL A 84 2.79 14.57 -0.64
CA VAL A 84 1.83 13.46 -0.64
C VAL A 84 0.70 13.78 -1.63
N THR A 85 0.31 12.79 -2.43
CA THR A 85 -0.80 12.89 -3.37
C THR A 85 -1.55 11.57 -3.39
N SER A 86 -2.87 11.64 -3.50
CA SER A 86 -3.75 10.48 -3.41
C SER A 86 -4.58 10.29 -4.68
N PHE A 87 -4.73 9.04 -5.10
CA PHE A 87 -5.64 8.61 -6.16
C PHE A 87 -6.76 7.80 -5.53
N PHE A 88 -8.00 8.28 -5.60
CA PHE A 88 -9.15 7.62 -4.94
C PHE A 88 -10.42 7.65 -5.79
N GLY A 89 -11.42 6.86 -5.37
CA GLY A 89 -12.70 6.71 -6.07
C GLY A 89 -12.74 5.54 -7.06
N ASP A 90 -12.96 5.82 -8.34
CA ASP A 90 -13.09 4.78 -9.38
C ASP A 90 -11.75 4.04 -9.62
N GLU A 91 -11.74 2.73 -9.39
CA GLU A 91 -10.51 1.91 -9.44
C GLU A 91 -9.76 2.05 -10.78
N ILE A 92 -10.46 2.11 -11.92
CA ILE A 92 -9.81 2.23 -13.22
C ILE A 92 -9.10 3.58 -13.34
N LYS A 93 -9.70 4.67 -12.85
CA LYS A 93 -9.06 5.99 -12.80
C LYS A 93 -7.86 5.98 -11.85
N ILE A 94 -7.99 5.39 -10.67
CA ILE A 94 -6.90 5.25 -9.69
C ILE A 94 -5.70 4.57 -10.34
N LEU A 95 -5.91 3.37 -10.90
CA LEU A 95 -4.86 2.56 -11.51
C LEU A 95 -4.21 3.24 -12.70
N LYS A 96 -4.98 3.94 -13.54
CA LYS A 96 -4.43 4.74 -14.65
C LYS A 96 -3.61 5.93 -14.17
N GLY A 97 -4.09 6.66 -13.16
CA GLY A 97 -3.39 7.79 -12.56
C GLY A 97 -2.05 7.36 -11.95
N PHE A 98 -2.07 6.29 -11.14
CA PHE A 98 -0.86 5.71 -10.59
C PHE A 98 0.11 5.23 -11.68
N SER A 99 -0.38 4.48 -12.68
CA SER A 99 0.42 4.00 -13.82
C SER A 99 1.10 5.15 -14.56
N GLN A 100 0.37 6.24 -14.82
CA GLN A 100 0.90 7.44 -15.46
C GLN A 100 2.00 8.10 -14.61
N LEU A 101 1.80 8.22 -13.30
CA LEU A 101 2.81 8.79 -12.39
C LEU A 101 4.11 7.96 -12.41
N ILE A 102 3.99 6.63 -12.39
CA ILE A 102 5.15 5.74 -12.47
C ILE A 102 5.89 5.93 -13.79
N ASP A 103 5.19 5.90 -14.92
CA ASP A 103 5.82 6.00 -16.24
C ASP A 103 6.49 7.37 -16.46
N GLN A 104 5.87 8.46 -15.98
CA GLN A 104 6.36 9.82 -16.18
C GLN A 104 7.51 10.20 -15.23
N HIS A 105 7.44 9.80 -13.96
CA HIS A 105 8.34 10.34 -12.93
C HIS A 105 9.24 9.28 -12.27
N PHE A 106 8.82 8.01 -12.25
CA PHE A 106 9.52 6.94 -11.55
C PHE A 106 9.97 5.79 -12.47
N SER A 107 10.01 5.97 -13.79
CA SER A 107 10.39 4.91 -14.74
C SER A 107 11.88 4.62 -14.80
N ARG A 108 12.75 5.60 -14.48
CA ARG A 108 14.22 5.48 -14.61
C ARG A 108 14.81 4.41 -13.69
N PRO A 109 15.92 3.73 -14.04
CA PRO A 109 16.49 2.64 -13.25
C PRO A 109 16.83 2.98 -11.79
N ASN A 110 17.29 4.20 -11.53
CA ASN A 110 17.64 4.66 -10.17
C ASN A 110 16.43 4.94 -9.28
N LYS A 111 15.23 5.08 -9.86
CA LYS A 111 13.98 5.30 -9.13
C LYS A 111 13.48 4.01 -8.49
N LEU A 112 13.07 4.11 -7.23
CA LEU A 112 12.64 3.01 -6.38
C LEU A 112 11.21 3.26 -5.87
N LEU A 113 10.50 2.19 -5.57
CA LEU A 113 9.21 2.24 -4.87
C LEU A 113 9.41 1.73 -3.44
N CYS A 114 8.73 2.29 -2.45
CA CYS A 114 8.85 1.90 -1.06
C CYS A 114 7.49 1.79 -0.40
N ALA A 115 7.25 0.68 0.29
CA ALA A 115 6.03 0.43 1.07
C ALA A 115 6.39 -0.35 2.35
N HIS A 116 5.40 -0.58 3.21
CA HIS A 116 5.53 -1.49 4.35
C HIS A 116 4.82 -2.80 4.04
N ASN A 117 5.54 -3.92 3.99
CA ASN A 117 5.02 -5.20 3.50
C ASN A 117 4.54 -5.19 2.03
N GLY A 118 4.89 -4.16 1.26
CA GLY A 118 4.41 -4.01 -0.11
C GLY A 118 4.91 -5.07 -1.09
N LYS A 119 6.03 -5.75 -0.82
CA LYS A 119 6.46 -6.89 -1.67
C LYS A 119 5.54 -8.08 -1.56
N GLU A 120 4.92 -8.28 -0.40
CA GLU A 120 3.98 -9.38 -0.16
C GLU A 120 2.52 -8.94 -0.40
N PHE A 121 2.23 -7.63 -0.35
CA PHE A 121 0.87 -7.09 -0.49
C PHE A 121 0.70 -6.04 -1.60
N ASP A 122 1.10 -4.78 -1.39
CA ASP A 122 0.76 -3.64 -2.24
C ASP A 122 1.13 -3.83 -3.72
N PHE A 123 2.40 -4.13 -4.00
CA PHE A 123 2.89 -4.23 -5.37
C PHE A 123 2.22 -5.35 -6.17
N PRO A 124 2.12 -6.61 -5.65
CA PRO A 124 1.38 -7.65 -6.34
C PRO A 124 -0.12 -7.35 -6.42
N TYR A 125 -0.72 -6.72 -5.41
CA TYR A 125 -2.14 -6.37 -5.43
C TYR A 125 -2.45 -5.37 -6.55
N ILE A 126 -1.75 -4.24 -6.61
CA ILE A 126 -1.88 -3.24 -7.68
C ILE A 126 -1.69 -3.90 -9.04
N THR A 127 -0.64 -4.72 -9.21
CA THR A 127 -0.34 -5.38 -10.48
C THR A 127 -1.46 -6.34 -10.92
N ARG A 128 -2.01 -7.14 -9.99
CA ARG A 128 -3.14 -8.04 -10.26
C ARG A 128 -4.38 -7.24 -10.65
N ARG A 129 -4.72 -6.17 -9.92
CA ARG A 129 -5.87 -5.30 -10.24
C ARG A 129 -5.72 -4.58 -11.57
N MET A 130 -4.50 -4.18 -11.95
CA MET A 130 -4.23 -3.67 -13.32
C MET A 130 -4.55 -4.73 -14.38
N ILE A 131 -4.08 -5.96 -14.20
CA ILE A 131 -4.32 -7.06 -15.15
C ILE A 131 -5.82 -7.38 -15.25
N ILE A 132 -6.50 -7.52 -14.11
CA ILE A 132 -7.95 -7.78 -14.03
C ILE A 132 -8.73 -6.69 -14.80
N ASN A 133 -8.35 -5.42 -14.61
CA ASN A 133 -8.96 -4.28 -15.29
C ASN A 133 -8.40 -4.01 -16.71
N LYS A 134 -7.58 -4.91 -17.26
CA LYS A 134 -6.98 -4.80 -18.61
C LYS A 134 -6.17 -3.51 -18.80
N ILE A 135 -5.55 -3.02 -17.73
CA ILE A 135 -4.64 -1.87 -17.72
C ILE A 135 -3.21 -2.38 -17.90
N ARG A 136 -2.45 -1.70 -18.78
CA ARG A 136 -1.03 -2.02 -18.98
C ARG A 136 -0.26 -1.77 -17.69
N VAL A 137 0.47 -2.79 -17.23
CA VAL A 137 1.34 -2.72 -16.06
C VAL A 137 2.62 -1.93 -16.42
N PRO A 138 2.98 -0.87 -15.67
CA PRO A 138 4.25 -0.15 -15.84
C PRO A 138 5.45 -1.09 -15.79
N GLN A 139 6.50 -0.83 -16.59
CA GLN A 139 7.69 -1.68 -16.62
C GLN A 139 8.34 -1.83 -15.23
N LYS A 140 8.25 -0.78 -14.39
CA LYS A 140 8.76 -0.78 -13.02
C LYS A 140 8.12 -1.86 -12.14
N MET A 141 6.83 -2.15 -12.37
CA MET A 141 6.01 -3.12 -11.63
C MET A 141 6.13 -4.55 -12.17
N GLN A 142 6.76 -4.74 -13.34
CA GLN A 142 6.95 -6.07 -13.94
C GLN A 142 8.18 -6.76 -13.32
N LEU A 143 7.93 -7.70 -12.40
CA LEU A 143 8.99 -8.38 -11.63
C LEU A 143 9.29 -9.82 -12.10
N PHE A 144 8.48 -10.39 -12.99
CA PHE A 144 8.69 -11.77 -13.45
C PHE A 144 10.07 -11.93 -14.11
N GLY A 145 10.82 -12.94 -13.67
CA GLY A 145 12.17 -13.23 -14.17
C GLY A 145 13.28 -12.31 -13.66
N LYS A 146 12.95 -11.29 -12.86
CA LYS A 146 13.96 -10.43 -12.21
C LYS A 146 14.60 -11.15 -11.04
N LYS A 147 15.92 -10.99 -10.90
CA LYS A 147 16.65 -11.43 -9.71
C LYS A 147 16.34 -10.50 -8.53
N PRO A 148 16.47 -10.96 -7.28
CA PRO A 148 16.13 -10.14 -6.10
C PRO A 148 16.78 -8.76 -6.07
N TRP A 149 18.02 -8.62 -6.56
CA TRP A 149 18.75 -7.34 -6.62
C TRP A 149 18.37 -6.44 -7.80
N GLU A 150 17.58 -6.94 -8.75
CA GLU A 150 17.03 -6.15 -9.88
C GLU A 150 15.63 -5.61 -9.56
N VAL A 151 15.05 -6.02 -8.42
CA VAL A 151 13.74 -5.56 -7.95
C VAL A 151 13.89 -4.13 -7.43
N PRO A 152 13.20 -3.14 -8.04
CA PRO A 152 13.35 -1.73 -7.70
C PRO A 152 12.46 -1.34 -6.51
N HIS A 153 12.12 -2.30 -5.65
CA HIS A 153 11.20 -2.11 -4.54
C HIS A 153 11.94 -2.26 -3.21
N LEU A 154 11.76 -1.25 -2.36
CA LEU A 154 12.13 -1.22 -0.97
C LEU A 154 10.93 -1.63 -0.13
N ASP A 155 11.17 -2.41 0.92
CA ASP A 155 10.12 -2.86 1.83
C ASP A 155 10.61 -2.66 3.27
N THR A 156 9.95 -1.78 4.01
CA THR A 156 10.38 -1.45 5.37
C THR A 156 10.20 -2.62 6.34
N LEU A 157 9.24 -3.52 6.09
CA LEU A 157 9.10 -4.76 6.87
C LEU A 157 10.27 -5.69 6.58
N GLU A 158 10.65 -5.88 5.30
CA GLU A 158 11.82 -6.69 4.95
C GLU A 158 13.12 -6.14 5.56
N MET A 159 13.29 -4.81 5.54
CA MET A 159 14.43 -4.15 6.18
C MET A 159 14.50 -4.40 7.69
N TRP A 160 13.33 -4.49 8.34
CA TRP A 160 13.22 -4.79 9.77
C TRP A 160 13.52 -6.24 10.12
N LYS A 161 13.38 -7.18 9.17
CA LYS A 161 13.56 -8.62 9.44
C LYS A 161 14.98 -8.95 9.93
N PHE A 162 16.04 -8.26 9.46
CA PHE A 162 17.44 -8.60 9.77
C PHE A 162 17.79 -10.11 9.61
N GLY A 163 17.10 -10.82 8.73
CA GLY A 163 17.22 -12.28 8.54
C GLY A 163 16.22 -13.14 9.32
N ASP A 164 15.33 -12.55 10.10
CA ASP A 164 14.18 -13.21 10.75
C ASP A 164 12.99 -13.32 9.78
N TYR A 165 12.75 -14.53 9.29
CA TYR A 165 11.69 -14.81 8.32
C TYR A 165 10.34 -15.15 8.95
N LYS A 166 10.23 -15.22 10.29
CA LYS A 166 9.07 -15.87 10.94
C LYS A 166 7.98 -14.91 11.42
N HIS A 167 8.21 -13.60 11.41
CA HIS A 167 7.30 -12.67 12.08
C HIS A 167 6.97 -11.44 11.25
N PHE A 168 5.68 -11.32 10.89
CA PHE A 168 5.10 -10.06 10.46
C PHE A 168 5.11 -9.07 11.63
N THR A 169 5.50 -7.83 11.35
CA THR A 169 5.43 -6.70 12.29
C THR A 169 4.59 -5.63 11.63
N SER A 170 3.47 -5.24 12.23
CA SER A 170 2.64 -4.18 11.65
C SER A 170 3.35 -2.82 11.71
N LEU A 171 2.99 -1.91 10.80
CA LEU A 171 3.51 -0.54 10.77
C LEU A 171 3.29 0.17 12.12
N LYS A 172 2.10 -0.02 12.71
CA LYS A 172 1.74 0.48 14.04
C LYS A 172 2.65 -0.04 15.17
N LEU A 173 2.97 -1.33 15.17
CA LEU A 173 3.88 -1.90 16.18
C LEU A 173 5.31 -1.38 15.96
N LEU A 174 5.76 -1.34 14.71
CA LEU A 174 7.10 -0.89 14.35
C LEU A 174 7.34 0.56 14.76
N THR A 175 6.41 1.46 14.43
CA THR A 175 6.50 2.89 14.77
C THR A 175 6.50 3.12 16.28
N HIS A 176 5.67 2.39 17.03
CA HIS A 176 5.66 2.43 18.49
C HIS A 176 7.04 2.07 19.08
N VAL A 177 7.62 0.95 18.64
CA VAL A 177 8.94 0.49 19.11
C VAL A 177 10.05 1.47 18.73
N LEU A 178 9.96 2.10 17.56
CA LEU A 178 10.95 3.07 17.09
C LEU A 178 10.76 4.47 17.69
N GLY A 179 9.70 4.71 18.48
CA GLY A 179 9.39 6.05 19.01
C GLY A 179 9.12 7.06 17.89
N ILE A 180 8.53 6.61 16.78
CA ILE A 180 8.05 7.49 15.71
C ILE A 180 6.64 7.92 16.12
N PRO A 181 6.34 9.23 16.17
CA PRO A 181 4.98 9.69 16.37
C PRO A 181 4.11 9.15 15.24
N SER A 182 3.22 8.22 15.57
CA SER A 182 2.13 7.83 14.69
C SER A 182 1.03 8.86 14.86
N PRO A 183 0.41 9.36 13.78
CA PRO A 183 -0.85 10.06 13.88
C PRO A 183 -1.83 9.26 14.73
N LYS A 184 -2.65 9.93 15.54
CA LYS A 184 -3.80 9.25 16.15
C LYS A 184 -4.79 9.02 15.02
N ASP A 185 -4.87 7.78 14.57
CA ASP A 185 -5.86 7.37 13.59
C ASP A 185 -7.14 6.98 14.29
N ASP A 186 -8.23 7.44 13.70
CA ASP A 186 -9.60 7.16 14.14
C ASP A 186 -10.15 5.88 13.49
N ILE A 187 -9.41 5.31 12.53
CA ILE A 187 -9.64 3.98 11.94
C ILE A 187 -8.34 3.18 11.83
N ASP A 188 -8.48 1.86 11.67
CA ASP A 188 -7.42 0.96 11.19
C ASP A 188 -7.86 0.16 9.96
N GLY A 189 -6.93 -0.56 9.33
CA GLY A 189 -7.19 -1.33 8.11
C GLY A 189 -8.35 -2.33 8.18
N SER A 190 -8.77 -2.79 9.36
CA SER A 190 -9.95 -3.66 9.50
C SER A 190 -11.28 -2.91 9.36
N GLN A 191 -11.27 -1.59 9.55
CA GLN A 191 -12.45 -0.72 9.52
C GLN A 191 -12.69 -0.09 8.14
N VAL A 192 -11.73 -0.19 7.21
CA VAL A 192 -11.80 0.47 5.89
C VAL A 192 -13.01 0.02 5.07
N ARG A 193 -13.39 -1.27 5.15
CA ARG A 193 -14.62 -1.77 4.52
C ARG A 193 -15.85 -1.01 5.01
N ASP A 194 -16.01 -0.91 6.32
CA ASP A 194 -17.21 -0.32 6.94
C ASP A 194 -17.27 1.19 6.66
N VAL A 195 -16.12 1.88 6.69
CA VAL A 195 -16.06 3.30 6.32
C VAL A 195 -16.46 3.49 4.85
N TYR A 196 -16.03 2.60 3.96
CA TYR A 196 -16.32 2.72 2.54
C TYR A 196 -17.79 2.44 2.22
N TYR A 197 -18.34 1.32 2.69
CA TYR A 197 -19.67 0.85 2.33
C TYR A 197 -20.78 1.45 3.20
N ASN A 198 -20.59 1.49 4.53
CA ASN A 198 -21.61 1.95 5.47
C ASN A 198 -21.57 3.46 5.65
N GLU A 199 -20.39 4.00 6.00
CA GLU A 199 -20.25 5.45 6.28
C GLU A 199 -20.15 6.29 5.00
N LYS A 200 -19.66 5.69 3.91
CA LYS A 200 -19.43 6.33 2.60
C LYS A 200 -18.48 7.53 2.68
N ASP A 201 -17.49 7.43 3.56
CA ASP A 201 -16.53 8.50 3.83
C ASP A 201 -15.16 8.18 3.20
N ILE A 202 -15.05 8.44 1.90
CA ILE A 202 -13.80 8.22 1.17
C ILE A 202 -12.69 9.16 1.62
N ASP A 203 -13.02 10.37 2.09
CA ASP A 203 -12.03 11.37 2.50
C ASP A 203 -11.30 10.91 3.79
N ARG A 204 -12.03 10.22 4.68
CA ARG A 204 -11.46 9.57 5.86
C ARG A 204 -10.46 8.46 5.51
N ILE A 205 -10.79 7.63 4.50
CA ILE A 205 -9.90 6.59 3.98
C ILE A 205 -8.65 7.22 3.32
N VAL A 206 -8.82 8.28 2.54
CA VAL A 206 -7.72 9.01 1.92
C VAL A 206 -6.77 9.56 2.98
N THR A 207 -7.31 10.22 4.01
CA THR A 207 -6.52 10.77 5.12
C THR A 207 -5.72 9.67 5.84
N TYR A 208 -6.34 8.50 6.06
CA TYR A 208 -5.68 7.35 6.65
C TYR A 208 -4.50 6.84 5.79
N CYS A 209 -4.74 6.60 4.50
CA CYS A 209 -3.72 6.11 3.56
C CYS A 209 -2.56 7.10 3.37
N GLU A 210 -2.85 8.40 3.35
CA GLU A 210 -1.83 9.47 3.30
C GLU A 210 -0.91 9.46 4.52
N LYS A 211 -1.49 9.28 5.70
CA LYS A 211 -0.72 9.18 6.95
C LYS A 211 0.12 7.91 7.01
N ASP A 212 -0.40 6.77 6.56
CA ASP A 212 0.39 5.53 6.48
C ASP A 212 1.55 5.71 5.50
N THR A 213 1.33 6.36 4.34
CA THR A 213 2.39 6.71 3.39
C THR A 213 3.49 7.58 4.02
N VAL A 214 3.14 8.62 4.78
CA VAL A 214 4.10 9.44 5.53
C VAL A 214 4.84 8.58 6.56
N THR A 215 4.14 7.70 7.25
CA THR A 215 4.68 6.82 8.28
C THR A 215 5.72 5.85 7.72
N VAL A 216 5.51 5.30 6.52
CA VAL A 216 6.52 4.50 5.81
C VAL A 216 7.81 5.31 5.57
N ALA A 217 7.69 6.57 5.16
CA ALA A 217 8.83 7.45 4.97
C ALA A 217 9.57 7.74 6.29
N GLN A 218 8.84 7.98 7.38
CA GLN A 218 9.41 8.18 8.72
C GLN A 218 10.19 6.95 9.21
N VAL A 219 9.66 5.75 8.96
CA VAL A 219 10.35 4.49 9.27
C VAL A 219 11.67 4.39 8.49
N LEU A 220 11.65 4.71 7.19
CA LEU A 220 12.89 4.70 6.40
C LEU A 220 13.91 5.72 6.93
N LEU A 221 13.49 6.94 7.25
CA LEU A 221 14.37 7.97 7.86
C LEU A 221 14.98 7.45 9.16
N ARG A 222 14.18 6.81 10.02
CA ARG A 222 14.68 6.21 11.26
C ARG A 222 15.71 5.12 11.01
N PHE A 223 15.50 4.24 10.02
CA PHE A 223 16.48 3.22 9.64
C PHE A 223 17.78 3.81 9.08
N ARG A 224 17.72 5.01 8.49
CA ARG A 224 18.89 5.75 8.01
C ARG A 224 19.63 6.51 9.12
N GLY A 225 19.00 6.66 10.30
CA GLY A 225 19.49 7.51 11.38
C GLY A 225 19.33 9.00 11.09
N GLU A 226 18.38 9.37 10.24
CA GLU A 226 18.09 10.75 9.85
C GLU A 226 16.95 11.34 10.70
N GLU A 227 16.88 12.67 10.74
CA GLU A 227 15.79 13.39 11.40
C GLU A 227 14.45 13.09 10.71
N LEU A 228 13.44 12.81 11.53
CA LEU A 228 12.06 12.63 11.11
C LEU A 228 11.54 13.89 10.41
N LEU A 229 10.51 13.75 9.57
CA LEU A 229 9.79 14.89 9.01
C LEU A 229 9.04 15.64 10.12
N THR A 230 9.09 16.96 10.09
CA THR A 230 8.20 17.84 10.85
C THR A 230 6.90 18.08 10.09
N GLU A 231 5.86 18.59 10.77
CA GLU A 231 4.54 18.84 10.15
C GLU A 231 4.63 19.84 8.99
N ASP A 232 5.48 20.86 9.09
CA ASP A 232 5.67 21.88 8.05
C ASP A 232 6.46 21.38 6.82
N GLU A 233 7.15 20.25 6.94
CA GLU A 233 7.80 19.59 5.81
C GLU A 233 6.82 18.74 4.99
N ILE A 234 5.66 18.37 5.54
CA ILE A 234 4.69 17.48 4.90
C ILE A 234 3.65 18.32 4.14
N LEU A 235 3.55 18.10 2.83
CA LEU A 235 2.64 18.82 1.95
C LEU A 235 1.67 17.84 1.28
N PHE A 236 0.40 17.89 1.67
CA PHE A 236 -0.69 17.19 0.97
C PHE A 236 -1.12 18.02 -0.25
N VAL A 237 -1.19 17.40 -1.43
CA VAL A 237 -1.35 18.06 -2.75
C VAL A 237 -2.56 17.52 -3.49
#